data_AF-A0A3N7ZYP3-F1
#
_entry.id   AF-A0A3N7ZYP3-F1
#
_cell.length_a   1.000
_cell.length_b   1.000
_cell.length_c   1.000
_cell.angle_alpha   90.00
_cell.angle_beta   90.00
_cell.angle_gamma   90.00
#
_symmetry.space_group_name_H-M   'P 1'
#
loop_
_entity.id
_entity.type
_entity.pdbx_description
1 polymer ?
#
loop_
_entity_poly.entity_id
_entity_poly.type
_entity_poly.pdbx_seq_one_letter_code
_entity_poly.pdbx_strand_id
1 'polypeptide(L)' 'MSHADYRTDPDNPPDAAALDTLALVALARDAGMLVILDGQIGRERYESVTGSIATLARFAQALQLSVLKAA' A
#
# COMPACT_ATOMS: atom_id res chain seq x y z
N MET A 1 0.55 38.25 14.43
CA MET A 1 1.73 37.64 13.79
C MET A 1 2.42 36.80 14.85
N SER A 2 2.14 35.49 14.88
CA SER A 2 2.78 34.55 15.82
C SER A 2 3.41 33.45 14.98
N HIS A 3 4.74 33.41 14.96
CA HIS A 3 5.51 32.36 14.32
C HIS A 3 5.35 31.09 15.16
N ALA A 4 4.58 30.13 14.66
CA ALA A 4 4.62 28.76 15.15
C ALA A 4 5.85 28.11 14.53
N ASP A 5 6.93 28.00 15.31
CA ASP A 5 8.11 27.24 14.94
C ASP A 5 7.75 25.75 14.92
N TYR A 6 7.47 25.22 13.72
CA TYR A 6 7.42 23.79 13.49
C TYR A 6 8.83 23.23 13.63
N ARG A 7 9.16 22.73 14.82
CA ARG A 7 10.29 21.83 15.00
C ARG A 7 9.93 20.53 14.30
N THR A 8 10.37 20.40 13.05
CA THR A 8 10.34 19.13 12.31
C THR A 8 11.25 18.16 13.06
N ASP A 9 10.64 17.14 13.66
CA ASP A 9 11.34 16.02 14.27
C ASP A 9 11.93 15.16 13.13
N PRO A 10 13.26 15.02 13.00
CA PRO A 10 13.88 14.32 11.87
C PRO A 10 13.93 12.79 12.04
N ASP A 11 13.47 12.27 13.18
CA ASP A 11 13.74 10.88 13.60
C ASP A 11 12.56 9.90 13.46
N ASN A 12 11.50 10.23 12.73
CA ASN A 12 10.50 9.21 12.39
C ASN A 12 10.97 8.46 11.12
N PRO A 13 11.38 7.18 11.18
CA PRO A 13 11.79 6.46 9.99
C PRO A 13 10.57 6.28 9.07
N PRO A 14 10.52 6.89 7.87
CA PRO A 14 9.35 6.83 6.99
C PRO A 14 9.18 5.48 6.28
N ASP A 15 10.09 4.52 6.48
CA ASP A 15 10.29 3.40 5.55
C ASP A 15 9.96 2.01 6.13
N ALA A 16 9.80 1.84 7.44
CA ALA A 16 9.59 0.51 8.02
C ALA A 16 8.17 -0.04 7.84
N ALA A 17 7.15 0.83 7.78
CA ALA A 17 5.75 0.46 7.52
C ALA A 17 5.33 0.66 6.05
N ALA A 18 6.18 1.30 5.23
CA ALA A 18 6.03 1.39 3.78
C ALA A 18 6.38 0.06 3.08
N LEU A 19 7.12 -0.83 3.76
CA LEU A 19 7.06 -2.27 3.53
C LEU A 19 5.67 -2.77 3.95
N ASP A 20 4.77 -3.16 3.04
CA ASP A 20 5.00 -3.37 1.61
C ASP A 20 3.67 -3.13 0.87
N THR A 21 3.07 -1.95 1.07
CA THR A 21 1.84 -1.57 0.35
C THR A 21 2.06 -1.62 -1.16
N LEU A 22 3.27 -1.32 -1.63
CA LEU A 22 3.67 -1.52 -3.02
C LEU A 22 3.68 -3.01 -3.43
N ALA A 23 4.20 -3.91 -2.60
CA ALA A 23 4.12 -5.35 -2.89
C ALA A 23 2.69 -5.89 -2.79
N LEU A 24 1.86 -5.36 -1.90
CA LEU A 24 0.44 -5.70 -1.80
C LEU A 24 -0.31 -5.30 -3.07
N VAL A 25 -0.04 -4.11 -3.59
CA VAL A 25 -0.59 -3.62 -4.86
C VAL A 25 -0.06 -4.42 -6.04
N ALA A 26 1.23 -4.80 -6.04
CA ALA A 26 1.80 -5.69 -7.06
C ALA A 26 1.10 -7.06 -7.04
N LEU A 27 0.89 -7.63 -5.86
CA LEU A 27 0.17 -8.90 -5.68
C LEU A 27 -1.27 -8.83 -6.19
N ALA A 28 -1.96 -7.71 -5.98
CA ALA A 28 -3.29 -7.48 -6.53
C ALA A 28 -3.27 -7.46 -8.07
N ARG A 29 -2.28 -6.78 -8.67
CA ARG A 29 -2.11 -6.74 -10.14
C ARG A 29 -1.82 -8.14 -10.69
N ASP A 30 -0.93 -8.89 -10.06
CA ASP A 30 -0.58 -10.26 -10.47
C ASP A 30 -1.77 -11.22 -10.36
N ALA A 31 -2.63 -11.02 -9.36
CA ALA A 31 -3.90 -11.76 -9.22
C ALA A 31 -4.95 -11.38 -10.29
N GLY A 32 -4.69 -10.34 -11.10
CA GLY A 32 -5.57 -9.85 -12.15
C GLY A 32 -6.59 -8.81 -11.68
N MET A 33 -6.33 -8.13 -10.55
CA MET A 33 -7.14 -7.00 -10.10
C MET A 33 -6.72 -5.73 -10.83
N LEU A 34 -7.68 -4.85 -11.12
CA LEU A 34 -7.44 -3.50 -11.59
C LEU A 34 -7.09 -2.60 -10.41
N VAL A 35 -5.95 -1.91 -10.49
CA VAL A 35 -5.53 -0.92 -9.48
C VAL A 35 -5.41 0.46 -10.12
N ILE A 36 -6.21 1.41 -9.65
CA ILE A 36 -6.31 2.79 -10.12
C ILE A 36 -5.79 3.73 -9.03
N LEU A 37 -4.95 4.70 -9.40
CA LEU A 37 -4.56 5.80 -8.51
C LEU A 37 -5.65 6.87 -8.55
N ASP A 38 -6.38 7.04 -7.45
CA ASP A 38 -7.45 8.03 -7.32
C ASP A 38 -6.90 9.42 -6.98
N GLY A 39 -5.75 9.47 -6.29
CA GLY A 39 -5.07 10.72 -5.98
C GLY A 39 -3.87 10.55 -5.07
N GLN A 40 -3.11 11.63 -4.91
CA GLN A 40 -2.02 11.72 -3.94
C GLN A 40 -2.14 13.04 -3.19
N ILE A 41 -2.22 12.96 -1.87
CA ILE A 41 -2.29 14.13 -0.98
C ILE A 41 -1.05 14.09 -0.09
N GLY A 42 -0.15 15.07 -0.28
CA GLY A 42 1.16 15.04 0.36
C GLY A 42 1.95 13.79 -0.04
N ARG A 43 2.32 12.97 0.95
CA ARG A 43 3.04 11.70 0.76
C ARG A 43 2.13 10.47 0.67
N GLU A 44 0.83 10.63 0.90
CA GLU A 44 -0.13 9.53 0.93
C GLU A 44 -0.78 9.33 -0.44
N ARG A 45 -0.82 8.07 -0.89
CA ARG A 45 -1.42 7.64 -2.16
C ARG A 45 -2.74 6.93 -1.88
N TYR A 46 -3.78 7.30 -2.61
CA TYR A 46 -5.09 6.66 -2.54
C TYR A 46 -5.29 5.83 -3.81
N GLU A 47 -5.41 4.51 -3.65
CA GLU A 47 -5.59 3.59 -4.77
C GLU A 47 -6.84 2.74 -4.59
N SER A 48 -7.68 2.68 -5.63
CA SER A 48 -8.82 1.77 -5.71
C SER A 48 -8.41 0.45 -6.35
N VAL A 49 -8.73 -0.65 -5.68
CA VAL A 49 -8.49 -2.02 -6.17
C VAL A 49 -9.83 -2.68 -6.46
N THR A 50 -10.07 -3.05 -7.72
CA THR A 50 -11.35 -3.60 -8.17
C THR A 50 -11.16 -4.81 -9.09
N GLY A 51 -12.14 -5.70 -9.13
CA GLY A 51 -12.06 -6.91 -9.94
C GLY A 51 -13.24 -7.86 -9.71
N SER A 52 -13.24 -8.98 -10.41
CA SER A 52 -14.21 -10.05 -10.21
C SER A 52 -13.99 -10.79 -8.88
N ILE A 53 -15.00 -11.53 -8.41
CA ILE A 53 -14.82 -12.42 -7.24
C ILE A 53 -13.75 -13.49 -7.50
N ALA A 54 -13.60 -13.97 -8.74
CA ALA A 54 -12.58 -14.95 -9.11
C ALA A 54 -11.14 -14.39 -9.01
N THR A 55 -10.94 -13.11 -9.32
CA THR A 55 -9.62 -12.44 -9.17
C THR A 55 -9.34 -12.14 -7.70
N LEU A 56 -10.38 -11.77 -6.92
CA LEU A 56 -10.26 -11.60 -5.46
C LEU A 56 -9.86 -12.91 -4.76
N ALA A 57 -10.44 -14.04 -5.15
CA ALA A 57 -10.08 -15.35 -4.59
C ALA A 57 -8.61 -15.72 -4.88
N ARG A 58 -8.12 -15.42 -6.08
CA ARG A 58 -6.70 -15.61 -6.46
C ARG A 58 -5.77 -14.72 -5.63
N PHE A 59 -6.13 -13.46 -5.44
CA PHE A 59 -5.38 -12.54 -4.59
C PHE A 59 -5.26 -13.07 -3.15
N ALA A 60 -6.37 -13.51 -2.56
CA ALA A 60 -6.37 -14.05 -1.20
C ALA A 60 -5.45 -15.28 -1.04
N GLN A 61 -5.46 -16.18 -2.03
CA GLN A 61 -4.55 -17.34 -2.04
C GLN A 61 -3.08 -16.90 -2.15
N ALA A 62 -2.78 -15.96 -3.04
CA ALA A 62 -1.44 -15.44 -3.24
C ALA A 62 -0.91 -14.74 -1.96
N LEU A 63 -1.78 -14.02 -1.25
CA LEU A 63 -1.46 -13.34 0.02
C LEU A 63 -1.15 -14.34 1.14
N GLN A 64 -1.93 -15.42 1.24
CA GLN A 64 -1.66 -16.48 2.23
C GLN A 64 -0.30 -17.14 1.97
N LEU A 65 0.02 -17.40 0.70
CA LEU A 65 1.32 -17.97 0.31
C LEU A 65 2.49 -17.01 0.54
N SER A 66 2.29 -15.70 0.35
CA SER A 66 3.34 -14.70 0.59
C SER A 66 3.67 -14.57 2.08
N VAL A 67 2.65 -14.62 2.96
CA VAL A 67 2.85 -14.60 4.41
C VAL A 67 3.60 -15.85 4.88
N LEU A 68 3.28 -17.02 4.33
CA LEU A 68 3.99 -18.26 4.68
C LEU A 68 5.47 -18.25 4.25
N LYS A 69 5.82 -17.60 3.14
CA LYS A 69 7.21 -17.46 2.69
C LYS A 69 8.05 -16.50 3.54
N ALA A 70 7.39 -15.59 4.25
CA ALA A 70 8.04 -14.56 5.06
C ALA A 70 8.24 -14.99 6.54
N ALA A 71 7.68 -16.14 6.94
CA ALA A 71 7.79 -16.73 8.28
C ALA A 71 8.91 -17.78 8.37
#